data_AF-T0QI88-F1
#
_entry.id   AF-T0QI88-F1
#
_cell.length_a   1.000
_cell.length_b   1.000
_cell.length_c   1.000
_cell.angle_alpha   90.00
_cell.angle_beta   90.00
_cell.angle_gamma   90.00
#
_symmetry.space_group_name_H-M   'P 1'
#
loop_
_entity.id
_entity.type
_entity.pdbx_description
1 polymer ?
#
loop_
_entity_poly.entity_id
_entity_poly.type
_entity_poly.pdbx_seq_one_letter_code
_entity_poly.pdbx_strand_id
1 'polypeptide(L)'
;MSAPPPPMTPEDVGTLLNPQQRNAVQDRVNALLGWNSKEIAPMAIAIPMLRSTRKQIMELGYLVGSQWTGIRYLALLVAGRCYLISHNYEIREAWLFAPLRQQDRPAAAENETNQHMWTVLDGTLVMHQDKLTYVITDILAMNGTAVMTHKLEERLKTIQNSVIGPLTKIPIPKGHPPSQFGLIFPPNRPLVKMTSSIRHLTPTPTNTAVQHAGLVFLPQALPYTPGYGKGLFSWTYPVLVTAYFQLGVEWRGMPKKPVFKLNVWDKGMSVFYDWITFPGDCYDHFCNDKKASQRIIECMYDSENWTFIPSEDKSSDTGHAGFQSVERGVGWRKGGWKLLRVRKDVGRPYDRAHLTQLEKCLSDNIRGEEIEAFFTANAANPLASPEDDKWKKTLAPSQGVCYDFQNKGICQRGTKCHFSHCACHNVCSCTAASHTYGQRPDFRRNDFDAPPEANADGSVKLEEAPIALESLPAVVKVEPEGSVDVPLAVPAATVSAAAAPVVAAVAPVPVPEKKPVVTQPLVRGKVNASSVYAPLANFDKETLAAKRAMLSATGNRRIWSSLGLEDSTGKKATKKKQKVGWIVSSAGDVSYVRDK
;
A
#
# COMPACT_ATOMS: atom_id res chain seq x y z
N MET A 1 8.19 22.41 -48.31
CA MET A 1 8.87 21.82 -47.14
C MET A 1 7.80 21.15 -46.29
N SER A 2 7.96 19.89 -45.89
CA SER A 2 7.03 19.28 -44.93
C SER A 2 7.22 19.93 -43.57
N ALA A 3 6.13 20.16 -42.83
CA ALA A 3 6.24 20.53 -41.43
C ALA A 3 7.01 19.42 -40.67
N PRO A 4 7.83 19.76 -39.67
CA PRO A 4 8.46 18.74 -38.82
C PRO A 4 7.36 17.90 -38.14
N PRO A 5 7.58 16.58 -37.96
CA PRO A 5 6.61 15.74 -37.26
C PRO A 5 6.38 16.28 -35.84
N PRO A 6 5.16 16.15 -35.29
CA PRO A 6 4.86 16.61 -33.94
C PRO A 6 5.76 15.90 -32.91
N PRO A 7 6.13 16.57 -31.82
CA PRO A 7 6.96 15.97 -30.78
C PRO A 7 6.26 14.75 -30.17
N MET A 8 7.00 13.65 -30.02
CA MET A 8 6.49 12.39 -29.47
C MET A 8 6.02 12.60 -28.03
N THR A 9 4.74 12.35 -27.77
CA THR A 9 4.16 12.46 -26.43
C THR A 9 4.28 11.14 -25.65
N PRO A 10 4.06 11.14 -24.33
CA PRO A 10 3.93 9.90 -23.56
C PRO A 10 2.84 8.94 -24.05
N GLU A 11 1.78 9.41 -24.75
CA GLU A 11 0.73 8.54 -25.32
C GLU A 11 1.15 7.87 -26.64
N ASP A 12 2.15 8.42 -27.33
CA ASP A 12 2.54 8.03 -28.69
C ASP A 12 3.83 7.20 -28.72
N VAL A 13 4.45 6.96 -27.57
CA VAL A 13 5.69 6.18 -27.46
C VAL A 13 5.49 4.72 -27.87
N GLY A 14 6.45 4.19 -28.62
CA GLY A 14 6.54 2.77 -28.98
C GLY A 14 5.39 2.26 -29.86
N THR A 15 5.42 0.95 -30.12
CA THR A 15 4.42 0.24 -30.93
C THR A 15 3.55 -0.62 -30.03
N LEU A 16 2.23 -0.49 -30.15
CA LEU A 16 1.27 -1.30 -29.39
C LEU A 16 1.40 -2.79 -29.74
N LEU A 17 1.54 -3.65 -28.72
CA LEU A 17 1.59 -5.10 -28.92
C LEU A 17 0.24 -5.67 -29.36
N ASN A 18 0.29 -6.70 -30.22
CA ASN A 18 -0.91 -7.44 -30.60
C ASN A 18 -1.47 -8.25 -29.39
N PRO A 19 -2.74 -8.68 -29.41
CA PRO A 19 -3.35 -9.36 -28.27
C PRO A 19 -2.62 -10.62 -27.79
N GLN A 20 -2.00 -11.40 -28.69
CA GLN A 20 -1.28 -12.62 -28.32
C GLN A 20 0.04 -12.28 -27.59
N GLN A 21 0.82 -11.36 -28.16
CA GLN A 21 2.06 -10.87 -27.56
C GLN A 21 1.81 -10.21 -26.20
N ARG A 22 0.81 -9.33 -26.14
CA ARG A 22 0.39 -8.63 -24.90
C ARG A 22 -0.01 -9.61 -23.81
N ASN A 23 -0.79 -10.64 -24.13
CA ASN A 23 -1.18 -11.66 -23.16
C ASN A 23 0.02 -12.50 -22.69
N ALA A 24 0.95 -12.88 -23.58
CA ALA A 24 2.14 -13.63 -23.20
C ALA A 24 3.08 -12.84 -22.27
N VAL A 25 3.30 -11.55 -22.55
CA VAL A 25 4.07 -10.65 -21.66
C VAL A 25 3.35 -10.48 -20.33
N GLN A 26 2.04 -10.23 -20.35
CA GLN A 26 1.20 -10.09 -19.15
C GLN A 26 1.28 -11.32 -18.25
N ASP A 27 1.04 -12.52 -18.79
CA ASP A 27 1.02 -13.76 -18.01
C ASP A 27 2.41 -14.06 -17.40
N ARG A 28 3.50 -13.75 -18.11
CA ARG A 28 4.87 -13.95 -17.60
C ARG A 28 5.27 -12.92 -16.55
N VAL A 29 4.90 -11.64 -16.71
CA VAL A 29 5.10 -10.60 -15.67
C VAL A 29 4.30 -10.93 -14.42
N ASN A 30 3.06 -11.39 -14.59
CA ASN A 30 2.19 -11.79 -13.50
C ASN A 30 2.74 -12.99 -12.73
N ALA A 31 3.20 -14.03 -13.44
CA ALA A 31 3.86 -15.18 -12.82
C ALA A 31 5.16 -14.79 -12.07
N LEU A 32 5.97 -13.91 -12.66
CA LEU A 32 7.21 -13.40 -12.04
C LEU A 32 6.94 -12.64 -10.74
N LEU A 33 5.88 -11.83 -10.71
CA LEU A 33 5.55 -10.95 -9.58
C LEU A 33 4.51 -11.54 -8.60
N GLY A 34 4.07 -12.79 -8.80
CA GLY A 34 3.02 -13.41 -7.99
C GLY A 34 1.68 -12.66 -8.05
N TRP A 35 1.37 -12.02 -9.18
CA TRP A 35 0.23 -11.12 -9.33
C TRP A 35 -0.92 -11.75 -10.12
N ASN A 36 -2.13 -11.68 -9.56
CA ASN A 36 -3.27 -12.46 -10.06
C ASN A 36 -4.26 -11.67 -10.94
N SER A 37 -4.16 -10.34 -11.04
CA SER A 37 -5.10 -9.54 -11.84
C SER A 37 -4.74 -9.55 -13.32
N LYS A 38 -5.73 -9.78 -14.19
CA LYS A 38 -5.60 -9.58 -15.64
C LYS A 38 -6.16 -8.24 -16.14
N GLU A 39 -6.77 -7.46 -15.26
CA GLU A 39 -7.36 -6.15 -15.60
C GLU A 39 -6.44 -4.97 -15.26
N ILE A 40 -5.64 -5.10 -14.20
CA ILE A 40 -4.78 -4.03 -13.68
C ILE A 40 -3.36 -4.52 -13.41
N ALA A 41 -2.37 -3.76 -13.87
CA ALA A 41 -0.95 -4.05 -13.68
C ALA A 41 -0.54 -3.94 -12.19
N PRO A 42 0.53 -4.63 -11.75
CA PRO A 42 0.98 -4.65 -10.35
C PRO A 42 1.69 -3.34 -9.90
N MET A 43 1.04 -2.19 -10.09
CA MET A 43 1.54 -0.88 -9.67
C MET A 43 1.07 -0.51 -8.25
N ALA A 44 1.95 0.08 -7.45
CA ALA A 44 1.62 0.58 -6.11
C ALA A 44 0.96 1.98 -6.17
N ILE A 45 -0.29 2.10 -5.72
CA ILE A 45 -1.06 3.36 -5.63
C ILE A 45 -0.78 4.01 -4.28
N ALA A 46 -0.36 5.27 -4.29
CA ALA A 46 -0.12 6.06 -3.08
C ALA A 46 -1.45 6.52 -2.45
N ILE A 47 -1.51 6.54 -1.11
CA ILE A 47 -2.65 6.99 -0.32
C ILE A 47 -2.53 8.51 -0.07
N PRO A 48 -3.59 9.32 -0.22
CA PRO A 48 -3.56 10.74 0.12
C PRO A 48 -3.13 10.95 1.58
N MET A 49 -2.11 11.77 1.79
CA MET A 49 -1.60 12.08 3.12
C MET A 49 -2.61 12.92 3.90
N LEU A 50 -2.79 12.59 5.19
CA LEU A 50 -3.70 13.26 6.11
C LEU A 50 -2.95 13.65 7.38
N ARG A 51 -3.45 14.62 8.15
CA ARG A 51 -2.87 14.99 9.44
C ARG A 51 -2.77 13.80 10.39
N SER A 52 -3.77 12.91 10.34
CA SER A 52 -3.79 11.67 11.11
C SER A 52 -2.69 10.66 10.74
N THR A 53 -2.09 10.73 9.55
CA THR A 53 -0.99 9.82 9.15
C THR A 53 0.40 10.35 9.55
N ARG A 54 0.51 11.60 10.02
CA ARG A 54 1.78 12.24 10.45
C ARG A 54 2.58 11.36 11.40
N LYS A 55 1.95 10.83 12.45
CA LYS A 55 2.61 10.01 13.48
C LYS A 55 3.27 8.76 12.86
N GLN A 56 2.51 8.01 12.06
CA GLN A 56 3.00 6.82 11.34
C GLN A 56 4.17 7.16 10.40
N ILE A 57 4.12 8.31 9.72
CA ILE A 57 5.17 8.76 8.81
C ILE A 57 6.47 9.11 9.58
N MET A 58 6.35 9.69 10.78
CA MET A 58 7.51 9.97 11.63
C MET A 58 8.13 8.70 12.24
N GLU A 59 7.30 7.74 12.65
CA GLU A 59 7.74 6.53 13.36
C GLU A 59 8.41 5.47 12.47
N LEU A 60 7.96 5.29 11.22
CA LEU A 60 8.45 4.19 10.36
C LEU A 60 9.68 4.53 9.49
N GLY A 61 10.09 5.80 9.43
CA GLY A 61 11.23 6.26 8.62
C GLY A 61 10.92 6.29 7.11
N TYR A 62 11.03 7.47 6.51
CA TYR A 62 10.62 7.72 5.12
C TYR A 62 11.70 8.39 4.28
N LEU A 63 11.69 8.07 2.99
CA LEU A 63 12.26 8.89 1.94
C LEU A 63 11.15 9.71 1.26
N VAL A 64 11.49 10.89 0.76
CA VAL A 64 10.58 11.83 0.08
C VAL A 64 11.13 12.10 -1.31
N GLY A 65 10.28 11.93 -2.33
CA GLY A 65 10.56 12.23 -3.73
C GLY A 65 9.46 13.09 -4.35
N SER A 66 9.65 13.56 -5.58
CA SER A 66 8.64 14.35 -6.30
C SER A 66 7.56 13.46 -6.94
N GLN A 67 6.31 13.91 -6.93
CA GLN A 67 5.17 13.23 -7.55
C GLN A 67 5.02 13.65 -9.02
N TRP A 68 5.66 12.92 -9.93
CA TRP A 68 5.71 13.23 -11.36
C TRP A 68 4.35 13.14 -12.07
N THR A 69 4.05 14.12 -12.93
CA THR A 69 2.82 14.22 -13.72
C THR A 69 3.07 13.76 -15.16
N GLY A 70 2.63 12.57 -15.50
CA GLY A 70 2.80 12.00 -16.83
C GLY A 70 1.92 10.77 -17.02
N ILE A 71 2.44 9.76 -17.71
CA ILE A 71 1.81 8.43 -17.77
C ILE A 71 2.70 7.44 -17.03
N ARG A 72 2.11 6.71 -16.08
CA ARG A 72 2.83 5.73 -15.28
C ARG A 72 2.89 4.39 -16.02
N TYR A 73 4.07 3.83 -16.13
CA TYR A 73 4.31 2.53 -16.76
C TYR A 73 5.20 1.68 -15.86
N LEU A 74 4.98 0.37 -15.87
CA LEU A 74 6.06 -0.55 -15.54
C LEU A 74 6.93 -0.70 -16.80
N ALA A 75 8.21 -0.39 -16.72
CA ALA A 75 9.15 -0.60 -17.81
C ALA A 75 9.82 -1.97 -17.65
N LEU A 76 9.44 -2.91 -18.51
CA LEU A 76 9.97 -4.26 -18.56
C LEU A 76 11.14 -4.32 -19.57
N LEU A 77 12.34 -4.64 -19.08
CA LEU A 77 13.55 -4.81 -19.89
C LEU A 77 13.82 -6.31 -20.13
N VAL A 78 13.82 -6.72 -21.40
CA VAL A 78 14.08 -8.11 -21.84
C VAL A 78 14.85 -8.09 -23.15
N ALA A 79 15.99 -8.78 -23.24
CA ALA A 79 16.72 -9.02 -24.50
C ALA A 79 16.93 -7.75 -25.36
N GLY A 80 17.30 -6.63 -24.70
CA GLY A 80 17.58 -5.35 -25.36
C GLY A 80 16.36 -4.56 -25.81
N ARG A 81 15.14 -5.02 -25.49
CA ARG A 81 13.88 -4.32 -25.73
C ARG A 81 13.30 -3.79 -24.43
N CYS A 82 12.54 -2.70 -24.52
CA CYS A 82 11.72 -2.20 -23.43
C CYS A 82 10.23 -2.36 -23.76
N TYR A 83 9.48 -2.88 -22.81
CA TYR A 83 8.02 -2.95 -22.88
C TYR A 83 7.42 -2.04 -21.81
N LEU A 84 6.75 -0.99 -22.23
CA LEU A 84 6.02 -0.07 -21.36
C LEU A 84 4.62 -0.63 -21.10
N ILE A 85 4.38 -1.10 -19.87
CA ILE A 85 3.13 -1.72 -19.43
C ILE A 85 2.34 -0.69 -18.62
N SER A 86 1.24 -0.21 -19.17
CA SER A 86 0.34 0.74 -18.49
C SER A 86 -0.54 0.06 -17.43
N HIS A 87 -1.29 0.85 -16.66
CA HIS A 87 -2.15 0.33 -15.60
C HIS A 87 -3.22 -0.65 -16.11
N ASN A 88 -3.69 -0.56 -17.35
CA ASN A 88 -4.68 -1.48 -17.96
C ASN A 88 -4.09 -2.63 -18.82
N TYR A 89 -2.77 -2.87 -18.77
CA TYR A 89 -2.07 -3.77 -19.69
C TYR A 89 -2.23 -3.42 -21.20
N GLU A 90 -2.39 -2.14 -21.54
CA GLU A 90 -1.90 -1.65 -22.82
C GLU A 90 -0.36 -1.69 -22.75
N ILE A 91 0.26 -2.56 -23.57
CA ILE A 91 1.71 -2.80 -23.59
C ILE A 91 2.29 -2.30 -24.91
N ARG A 92 3.30 -1.44 -24.82
CA ARG A 92 4.00 -0.87 -25.98
C ARG A 92 5.46 -1.28 -25.99
N GLU A 93 5.92 -1.79 -27.12
CA GLU A 93 7.34 -2.05 -27.35
C GLU A 93 8.06 -0.78 -27.78
N ALA A 94 9.16 -0.44 -27.12
CA ALA A 94 9.97 0.74 -27.40
C ALA A 94 11.47 0.41 -27.42
N TRP A 95 12.20 1.14 -28.26
CA TRP A 95 13.66 1.08 -28.29
C TRP A 95 14.25 1.91 -27.16
N LEU A 96 15.05 1.24 -26.33
CA LEU A 96 15.75 1.82 -25.20
C LEU A 96 17.09 1.11 -25.03
N PHE A 97 18.18 1.86 -25.08
CA PHE A 97 19.48 1.36 -24.68
C PHE A 97 19.52 1.29 -23.14
N ALA A 98 19.52 0.07 -22.60
CA ALA A 98 19.68 -0.21 -21.17
C ALA A 98 20.69 -1.36 -21.00
N PRO A 99 22.00 -1.06 -20.89
CA PRO A 99 23.05 -2.08 -20.83
C PRO A 99 23.16 -2.68 -19.43
N LEU A 100 23.36 -4.00 -19.34
CA LEU A 100 23.53 -4.68 -18.06
C LEU A 100 24.95 -4.50 -17.51
N ARG A 101 25.09 -4.30 -16.20
CA ARG A 101 26.39 -4.26 -15.50
C ARG A 101 27.11 -5.61 -15.62
N GLN A 102 28.42 -5.61 -15.80
CA GLN A 102 29.24 -6.84 -15.90
C GLN A 102 29.10 -7.79 -14.70
N GLN A 103 28.95 -7.26 -13.49
CA GLN A 103 28.78 -8.08 -12.26
C GLN A 103 27.40 -8.72 -12.13
N ASP A 104 26.40 -8.23 -12.87
CA ASP A 104 25.03 -8.73 -12.84
C ASP A 104 24.76 -9.75 -13.98
N ARG A 105 25.81 -10.17 -14.70
CA ARG A 105 25.76 -11.17 -15.78
C ARG A 105 25.69 -12.60 -15.22
N PRO A 106 24.98 -13.53 -15.88
CA PRO A 106 25.04 -14.95 -15.54
C PRO A 106 26.45 -15.51 -15.77
N ALA A 107 26.98 -16.27 -14.80
CA ALA A 107 28.33 -16.84 -14.87
C ALA A 107 28.53 -17.86 -16.01
N ALA A 108 27.45 -18.45 -16.53
CA ALA A 108 27.48 -19.42 -17.63
C ALA A 108 27.43 -18.78 -19.04
N ALA A 109 27.41 -17.44 -19.13
CA ALA A 109 27.06 -16.70 -20.33
C ALA A 109 28.22 -15.82 -20.85
N GLU A 110 29.42 -16.39 -21.06
CA GLU A 110 30.57 -15.64 -21.59
C GLU A 110 30.32 -15.04 -22.99
N ASN A 111 29.39 -15.64 -23.76
CA ASN A 111 29.01 -15.19 -25.12
C ASN A 111 27.55 -14.66 -25.22
N GLU A 112 26.80 -14.59 -24.12
CA GLU A 112 25.37 -14.21 -24.16
C GLU A 112 25.10 -12.77 -23.70
N THR A 113 23.91 -12.27 -24.01
CA THR A 113 23.62 -10.83 -24.19
C THR A 113 23.93 -9.93 -22.99
N ASN A 114 24.57 -8.77 -23.26
CA ASN A 114 24.80 -7.64 -22.33
C ASN A 114 23.52 -6.87 -21.93
N GLN A 115 22.43 -7.59 -21.70
CA GLN A 115 21.06 -7.05 -21.67
C GLN A 115 20.31 -7.57 -20.43
N HIS A 116 19.42 -6.73 -19.90
CA HIS A 116 18.50 -7.17 -18.85
C HIS A 116 17.56 -8.26 -19.36
N MET A 117 17.25 -9.22 -18.49
CA MET A 117 16.36 -10.34 -18.79
C MET A 117 15.25 -10.43 -17.75
N TRP A 118 14.09 -9.83 -18.03
CA TRP A 118 12.96 -9.71 -17.09
C TRP A 118 13.30 -8.85 -15.86
N THR A 119 13.86 -7.67 -16.11
CA THR A 119 13.93 -6.59 -15.11
C THR A 119 12.69 -5.72 -15.25
N VAL A 120 11.98 -5.44 -14.15
CA VAL A 120 10.72 -4.66 -14.14
C VAL A 120 10.89 -3.44 -13.24
N LEU A 121 10.88 -2.26 -13.85
CA LEU A 121 10.96 -0.96 -13.18
C LEU A 121 9.56 -0.36 -13.02
N ASP A 122 9.34 0.47 -12.01
CA ASP A 122 8.15 1.32 -11.85
C ASP A 122 8.56 2.79 -11.92
N GLY A 123 7.72 3.61 -12.53
CA GLY A 123 8.09 4.97 -12.90
C GLY A 123 7.09 5.67 -13.81
N THR A 124 7.34 6.95 -14.05
CA THR A 124 6.46 7.83 -14.83
C THR A 124 7.20 8.35 -16.07
N LEU A 125 6.59 8.18 -17.23
CA LEU A 125 7.03 8.77 -18.48
C LEU A 125 6.50 10.22 -18.57
N VAL A 126 7.43 11.18 -18.67
CA VAL A 126 7.18 12.62 -18.65
C VAL A 126 7.87 13.31 -19.83
N MET A 127 7.45 14.53 -20.14
CA MET A 127 8.25 15.47 -20.93
C MET A 127 9.09 16.29 -19.95
N HIS A 128 10.41 16.08 -19.97
CA HIS A 128 11.36 16.80 -19.13
C HIS A 128 12.36 17.53 -20.03
N GLN A 129 12.36 18.87 -19.98
CA GLN A 129 13.19 19.72 -20.85
C GLN A 129 12.99 19.37 -22.35
N ASP A 130 11.71 19.34 -22.77
CA ASP A 130 11.23 18.96 -24.10
C ASP A 130 11.65 17.57 -24.61
N LYS A 131 12.18 16.71 -23.72
CA LYS A 131 12.59 15.34 -24.02
C LYS A 131 11.74 14.34 -23.26
N LEU A 132 11.23 13.36 -24.00
CA LEU A 132 10.54 12.22 -23.43
C LEU A 132 11.50 11.44 -22.51
N THR A 133 11.15 11.32 -21.23
CA THR A 133 12.02 10.80 -20.17
C THR A 133 11.23 9.91 -19.23
N TYR A 134 11.71 8.71 -18.96
CA TYR A 134 11.12 7.81 -17.97
C TYR A 134 11.84 8.00 -16.63
N VAL A 135 11.08 8.46 -15.64
CA VAL A 135 11.55 8.71 -14.28
C VAL A 135 11.30 7.46 -13.45
N ILE A 136 12.37 6.74 -13.13
CA ILE A 136 12.30 5.53 -12.29
C ILE A 136 11.99 5.95 -10.85
N THR A 137 11.05 5.25 -10.20
CA THR A 137 10.66 5.46 -8.80
C THR A 137 10.93 4.24 -7.92
N ASP A 138 10.76 3.01 -8.44
CA ASP A 138 11.07 1.76 -7.74
C ASP A 138 11.37 0.60 -8.73
N ILE A 139 11.70 -0.59 -8.22
CA ILE A 139 11.98 -1.80 -9.00
C ILE A 139 11.25 -3.01 -8.39
N LEU A 140 10.58 -3.79 -9.23
CA LEU A 140 9.76 -4.92 -8.83
C LEU A 140 10.48 -6.26 -9.07
N ALA A 141 11.29 -6.34 -10.14
CA ALA A 141 12.12 -7.50 -10.44
C ALA A 141 13.45 -7.09 -11.08
N MET A 142 14.50 -7.86 -10.83
CA MET A 142 15.83 -7.72 -11.44
C MET A 142 16.23 -9.07 -12.04
N ASN A 143 16.56 -9.08 -13.34
CA ASN A 143 16.99 -10.26 -14.10
C ASN A 143 16.20 -11.55 -13.81
N GLY A 144 14.86 -11.47 -13.81
CA GLY A 144 13.98 -12.64 -13.63
C GLY A 144 13.75 -13.06 -12.17
N THR A 145 14.28 -12.31 -11.21
CA THR A 145 14.03 -12.49 -9.77
C THR A 145 13.20 -11.31 -9.24
N ALA A 146 12.08 -11.59 -8.58
CA ALA A 146 11.28 -10.55 -7.92
C ALA A 146 12.04 -9.98 -6.70
N VAL A 147 12.06 -8.65 -6.57
CA VAL A 147 12.76 -7.92 -5.48
C VAL A 147 11.80 -7.08 -4.62
N MET A 148 10.49 -7.22 -4.83
CA MET A 148 9.46 -6.45 -4.10
C MET A 148 9.54 -6.62 -2.56
N THR A 149 10.01 -7.76 -2.08
CA THR A 149 10.18 -8.08 -0.65
C THR A 149 11.43 -7.47 -0.02
N HIS A 150 12.40 -7.01 -0.82
CA HIS A 150 13.61 -6.35 -0.32
C HIS A 150 13.28 -4.98 0.30
N LYS A 151 14.17 -4.46 1.14
CA LYS A 151 14.02 -3.11 1.72
C LYS A 151 14.12 -2.04 0.64
N LEU A 152 13.49 -0.89 0.85
CA LEU A 152 13.52 0.22 -0.11
C LEU A 152 14.96 0.60 -0.49
N GLU A 153 15.87 0.69 0.48
CA GLU A 153 17.27 1.03 0.22
C GLU A 153 17.98 0.04 -0.73
N GLU A 154 17.69 -1.25 -0.60
CA GLU A 154 18.24 -2.30 -1.46
C GLU A 154 17.72 -2.14 -2.89
N ARG A 155 16.40 -1.94 -3.06
CA ARG A 155 15.76 -1.70 -4.36
C ARG A 155 16.31 -0.45 -5.05
N LEU A 156 16.45 0.66 -4.32
CA LEU A 156 17.05 1.90 -4.83
C LEU A 156 18.54 1.73 -5.18
N LYS A 157 19.31 0.95 -4.40
CA LYS A 157 20.70 0.59 -4.75
C LYS A 157 20.78 -0.25 -6.01
N THR A 158 19.87 -1.20 -6.23
CA THR A 158 19.80 -1.99 -7.48
C THR A 158 19.55 -1.09 -8.68
N ILE A 159 18.60 -0.16 -8.62
CA ILE A 159 18.37 0.82 -9.70
C ILE A 159 19.64 1.62 -9.99
N GLN A 160 20.26 2.20 -8.96
CA GLN A 160 21.44 3.04 -9.11
C GLN A 160 22.64 2.28 -9.68
N ASN A 161 22.88 1.04 -9.22
CA ASN A 161 24.08 0.28 -9.54
C ASN A 161 23.97 -0.55 -10.82
N SER A 162 22.78 -1.08 -11.11
CA SER A 162 22.55 -2.09 -12.14
C SER A 162 21.77 -1.57 -13.35
N VAL A 163 21.11 -0.42 -13.25
CA VAL A 163 20.36 0.21 -14.37
C VAL A 163 20.98 1.57 -14.73
N ILE A 164 21.12 2.47 -13.76
CA ILE A 164 21.61 3.85 -14.01
C ILE A 164 23.13 3.90 -14.15
N GLY A 165 23.87 3.22 -13.29
CA GLY A 165 25.33 3.17 -13.31
C GLY A 165 25.92 2.65 -14.64
N PRO A 166 25.36 1.61 -15.27
CA PRO A 166 25.81 1.14 -16.59
C PRO A 166 25.57 2.14 -17.72
N LEU A 167 24.43 2.85 -17.74
CA LEU A 167 24.11 3.85 -18.78
C LEU A 167 25.15 4.97 -18.89
N THR A 168 25.75 5.37 -17.76
CA THR A 168 26.76 6.44 -17.73
C THR A 168 28.17 5.96 -18.05
N LYS A 169 28.41 4.64 -18.09
CA LYS A 169 29.74 4.03 -18.23
C LYS A 169 29.93 3.24 -19.51
N ILE A 170 28.85 2.66 -20.05
CA ILE A 170 28.88 1.79 -21.22
C ILE A 170 28.35 2.62 -22.41
N PRO A 171 29.19 2.91 -23.44
CA PRO A 171 28.74 3.67 -24.59
C PRO A 171 27.73 2.87 -25.43
N ILE A 172 26.84 3.58 -26.13
CA ILE A 172 25.88 2.99 -27.05
C ILE A 172 26.66 2.26 -28.19
N PRO A 173 26.42 0.97 -28.44
CA PRO A 173 27.07 0.24 -29.53
C PRO A 173 26.77 0.86 -30.90
N LYS A 174 27.76 0.83 -31.81
CA LYS A 174 27.57 1.28 -33.20
C LYS A 174 26.43 0.50 -33.85
N GLY A 175 25.48 1.22 -34.45
CA GLY A 175 24.30 0.62 -35.10
C GLY A 175 23.14 0.25 -34.17
N HIS A 176 23.26 0.46 -32.85
CA HIS A 176 22.11 0.32 -31.96
C HIS A 176 21.04 1.40 -32.29
N PRO A 177 19.74 1.05 -32.36
CA PRO A 177 18.68 2.03 -32.59
C PRO A 177 18.71 3.17 -31.56
N PRO A 178 18.35 4.41 -31.93
CA PRO A 178 18.25 5.51 -30.99
C PRO A 178 17.20 5.20 -29.92
N SER A 179 17.49 5.54 -28.66
CA SER A 179 16.51 5.39 -27.58
C SER A 179 15.37 6.39 -27.77
N GLN A 180 14.12 5.94 -27.70
CA GLN A 180 12.94 6.78 -27.90
C GLN A 180 12.65 7.70 -26.70
N PHE A 181 13.23 7.40 -25.54
CA PHE A 181 13.18 8.22 -24.33
C PHE A 181 14.46 8.05 -23.49
N GLY A 182 14.75 9.04 -22.64
CA GLY A 182 15.84 8.95 -21.65
C GLY A 182 15.42 8.26 -20.36
N LEU A 183 16.39 7.77 -19.57
CA LEU A 183 16.16 7.27 -18.21
C LEU A 183 16.76 8.24 -17.20
N ILE A 184 16.01 8.58 -16.15
CA ILE A 184 16.54 9.27 -14.96
C ILE A 184 16.06 8.60 -13.67
N PHE A 185 16.85 8.76 -12.61
CA PHE A 185 16.52 8.29 -11.27
C PHE A 185 16.83 9.43 -10.27
N PRO A 186 15.83 10.28 -9.96
CA PRO A 186 16.03 11.43 -9.08
C PRO A 186 16.35 11.00 -7.64
N PRO A 187 17.19 11.76 -6.90
CA PRO A 187 17.55 11.40 -5.53
C PRO A 187 16.40 11.66 -4.55
N ASN A 188 15.85 10.58 -3.99
CA ASN A 188 14.93 10.68 -2.86
C ASN A 188 15.68 11.19 -1.59
N ARG A 189 15.02 12.03 -0.79
CA ARG A 189 15.62 12.68 0.39
C ARG A 189 15.07 12.08 1.69
N PRO A 190 15.88 11.84 2.73
CA PRO A 190 15.37 11.44 4.04
C PRO A 190 14.39 12.47 4.62
N LEU A 191 13.30 12.01 5.23
CA LEU A 191 12.28 12.87 5.84
C LEU A 191 12.87 13.89 6.84
N VAL A 192 13.89 13.48 7.61
CA VAL A 192 14.61 14.35 8.56
C VAL A 192 15.36 15.51 7.91
N LYS A 193 15.57 15.49 6.58
CA LYS A 193 16.17 16.58 5.79
C LYS A 193 15.13 17.36 4.98
N MET A 194 13.83 17.09 5.17
CA MET A 194 12.79 17.63 4.28
C MET A 194 12.72 19.16 4.34
N THR A 195 12.81 19.79 5.52
CA THR A 195 12.77 21.26 5.65
C THR A 195 13.88 21.97 4.86
N SER A 196 15.06 21.37 4.69
CA SER A 196 16.14 21.93 3.85
C SER A 196 16.07 21.50 2.38
N SER A 197 15.28 20.48 2.05
CA SER A 197 15.24 19.86 0.72
C SER A 197 13.94 20.11 -0.05
N ILE A 198 12.85 20.49 0.63
CA ILE A 198 11.50 20.54 0.05
C ILE A 198 11.39 21.53 -1.10
N ARG A 199 12.05 22.69 -1.01
CA ARG A 199 12.12 23.70 -2.10
C ARG A 199 12.79 23.19 -3.39
N HIS A 200 13.50 22.06 -3.32
CA HIS A 200 14.07 21.37 -4.48
C HIS A 200 13.21 20.19 -4.96
N LEU A 201 12.14 19.84 -4.24
CA LEU A 201 11.24 18.70 -4.52
C LEU A 201 9.82 19.14 -4.88
N THR A 202 9.32 20.23 -4.30
CA THR A 202 8.05 20.88 -4.65
C THR A 202 8.30 21.95 -5.71
N PRO A 203 7.49 22.02 -6.78
CA PRO A 203 7.60 23.09 -7.76
C PRO A 203 6.92 24.34 -7.21
N THR A 204 7.46 25.51 -7.52
CA THR A 204 6.70 26.75 -7.40
C THR A 204 5.54 26.69 -8.42
N PRO A 205 4.28 27.01 -8.05
CA PRO A 205 3.13 26.91 -8.97
C PRO A 205 3.24 27.72 -10.27
N THR A 206 4.18 28.65 -10.35
CA THR A 206 4.50 29.47 -11.54
C THR A 206 5.44 28.79 -12.53
N ASN A 207 6.06 27.66 -12.19
CA ASN A 207 7.04 26.99 -13.05
C ASN A 207 6.41 25.84 -13.85
N THR A 208 5.79 26.18 -14.99
CA THR A 208 5.13 25.24 -15.91
C THR A 208 6.08 24.26 -16.61
N ALA A 209 7.40 24.45 -16.53
CA ALA A 209 8.39 23.56 -17.15
C ALA A 209 8.64 22.26 -16.35
N VAL A 210 8.13 22.14 -15.13
CA VAL A 210 8.45 21.05 -14.21
C VAL A 210 7.24 20.13 -13.98
N GLN A 211 7.29 18.93 -14.57
CA GLN A 211 6.19 17.95 -14.54
C GLN A 211 6.11 17.14 -13.22
N HIS A 212 5.85 17.80 -12.09
CA HIS A 212 5.43 17.12 -10.86
C HIS A 212 4.38 17.93 -10.08
N ALA A 213 3.44 17.27 -9.40
CA ALA A 213 2.29 17.89 -8.71
C ALA A 213 2.46 18.03 -7.18
N GLY A 214 3.53 17.48 -6.62
CA GLY A 214 3.73 17.40 -5.18
C GLY A 214 4.81 16.40 -4.77
N LEU A 215 4.58 15.65 -3.69
CA LEU A 215 5.53 14.78 -3.03
C LEU A 215 4.98 13.35 -2.88
N VAL A 216 5.88 12.36 -2.95
CA VAL A 216 5.62 10.96 -2.59
C VAL A 216 6.50 10.58 -1.40
N PHE A 217 5.88 9.96 -0.40
CA PHE A 217 6.51 9.48 0.82
C PHE A 217 6.66 7.96 0.72
N LEU A 218 7.91 7.52 0.53
CA LEU A 218 8.31 6.13 0.36
C LEU A 218 8.73 5.53 1.71
N PRO A 219 8.05 4.51 2.24
CA PRO A 219 8.40 3.89 3.52
C PRO A 219 9.70 3.08 3.39
N GLN A 220 10.69 3.33 4.26
CA GLN A 220 11.98 2.63 4.18
C GLN A 220 11.89 1.15 4.58
N ALA A 221 11.11 0.87 5.62
CA ALA A 221 11.02 -0.45 6.25
C ALA A 221 10.00 -1.41 5.58
N LEU A 222 9.17 -0.92 4.64
CA LEU A 222 8.08 -1.71 4.06
C LEU A 222 8.42 -2.25 2.65
N PRO A 223 7.98 -3.48 2.31
CA PRO A 223 8.14 -4.03 0.97
C PRO A 223 7.25 -3.31 -0.05
N TYR A 224 7.63 -3.36 -1.32
CA TYR A 224 6.77 -2.89 -2.40
C TYR A 224 5.48 -3.72 -2.43
N THR A 225 4.33 -3.04 -2.45
CA THR A 225 3.01 -3.68 -2.44
C THR A 225 2.17 -3.14 -3.59
N PRO A 226 1.89 -3.94 -4.63
CA PRO A 226 0.94 -3.57 -5.70
C PRO A 226 -0.48 -3.29 -5.19
N GLY A 227 -1.26 -2.49 -5.93
CA GLY A 227 -2.51 -1.93 -5.42
C GLY A 227 -2.24 -0.82 -4.41
N TYR A 228 -3.12 -0.55 -3.44
CA TYR A 228 -2.87 0.50 -2.46
C TYR A 228 -1.67 0.17 -1.57
N GLY A 229 -0.58 0.91 -1.76
CA GLY A 229 0.69 0.64 -1.13
C GLY A 229 0.62 0.85 0.37
N LYS A 230 0.97 -0.18 1.15
CA LYS A 230 1.00 -0.10 2.62
C LYS A 230 1.99 0.97 3.06
N GLY A 231 1.46 2.07 3.62
CA GLY A 231 2.27 3.22 4.05
C GLY A 231 2.88 4.03 2.89
N LEU A 232 2.52 3.80 1.63
CA LEU A 232 2.93 4.68 0.54
C LEU A 232 1.99 5.90 0.53
N PHE A 233 2.49 7.10 0.81
CA PHE A 233 1.66 8.32 0.84
C PHE A 233 2.01 9.31 -0.27
N SER A 234 1.01 10.08 -0.71
CA SER A 234 1.15 11.20 -1.64
C SER A 234 0.61 12.49 -1.03
N TRP A 235 1.25 13.62 -1.35
CA TRP A 235 0.77 14.96 -1.03
C TRP A 235 0.86 15.84 -2.28
N THR A 236 -0.21 16.55 -2.59
CA THR A 236 -0.24 17.55 -3.67
C THR A 236 -0.90 18.82 -3.16
N TYR A 237 -0.70 19.94 -3.84
CA TYR A 237 -1.53 21.12 -3.62
C TYR A 237 -3.01 20.77 -3.86
N PRO A 238 -3.97 21.30 -3.07
CA PRO A 238 -5.40 21.01 -3.24
C PRO A 238 -5.91 21.28 -4.66
N VAL A 239 -5.45 22.37 -5.28
CA VAL A 239 -5.78 22.76 -6.66
C VAL A 239 -5.22 21.83 -7.74
N LEU A 240 -4.33 20.91 -7.37
CA LEU A 240 -3.74 19.88 -8.24
C LEU A 240 -4.19 18.46 -7.88
N VAL A 241 -5.13 18.30 -6.94
CA VAL A 241 -5.69 16.99 -6.57
C VAL A 241 -6.56 16.48 -7.73
N THR A 242 -6.21 15.33 -8.30
CA THR A 242 -6.97 14.68 -9.36
C THR A 242 -7.51 13.31 -8.93
N ALA A 243 -8.62 12.92 -9.52
CA ALA A 243 -9.32 11.66 -9.28
C ALA A 243 -9.70 10.98 -10.59
N TYR A 244 -9.76 9.65 -10.59
CA TYR A 244 -10.18 8.85 -11.74
C TYR A 244 -11.60 8.30 -11.56
N PHE A 245 -12.48 8.63 -12.50
CA PHE A 245 -13.88 8.20 -12.52
C PHE A 245 -14.21 7.43 -13.80
N GLN A 246 -15.10 6.44 -13.71
CA GLN A 246 -15.73 5.88 -14.90
C GLN A 246 -16.91 6.76 -15.26
N LEU A 247 -16.89 7.33 -16.46
CA LEU A 247 -18.00 8.10 -16.98
C LEU A 247 -19.22 7.18 -17.20
N GLY A 248 -20.41 7.64 -16.83
CA GLY A 248 -21.68 7.00 -17.11
C GLY A 248 -22.60 7.94 -17.86
N VAL A 249 -23.51 7.39 -18.67
CA VAL A 249 -24.46 8.15 -19.48
C VAL A 249 -25.87 7.78 -19.07
N GLU A 250 -26.73 8.77 -18.87
CA GLU A 250 -28.17 8.59 -18.65
C GLU A 250 -28.97 9.55 -19.54
N TRP A 251 -30.03 9.05 -20.19
CA TRP A 251 -30.83 9.83 -21.14
C TRP A 251 -32.07 10.40 -20.45
N ARG A 252 -32.23 11.74 -20.46
CA ARG A 252 -33.23 12.47 -19.67
C ARG A 252 -33.89 13.61 -20.46
N GLY A 253 -35.08 14.03 -20.01
CA GLY A 253 -35.85 15.15 -20.59
C GLY A 253 -36.57 14.82 -21.90
N MET A 254 -37.36 15.77 -22.40
CA MET A 254 -38.10 15.69 -23.66
C MET A 254 -37.74 16.87 -24.59
N PRO A 255 -36.99 16.65 -25.71
CA PRO A 255 -36.44 15.38 -26.19
C PRO A 255 -35.29 14.87 -25.30
N LYS A 256 -35.07 13.55 -25.32
CA LYS A 256 -34.00 12.91 -24.53
C LYS A 256 -32.62 13.40 -24.95
N LYS A 257 -31.89 13.99 -24.01
CA LYS A 257 -30.46 14.31 -24.14
C LYS A 257 -29.64 13.49 -23.14
N PRO A 258 -28.37 13.19 -23.44
CA PRO A 258 -27.50 12.50 -22.51
C PRO A 258 -27.08 13.44 -21.36
N VAL A 259 -27.02 12.89 -20.16
CA VAL A 259 -26.45 13.51 -18.97
C VAL A 259 -25.40 12.60 -18.39
N PHE A 260 -24.34 13.19 -17.87
CA PHE A 260 -23.11 12.50 -17.51
C PHE A 260 -22.93 12.39 -16.01
N LYS A 261 -22.58 11.18 -15.56
CA LYS A 261 -22.37 10.86 -14.14
C LYS A 261 -21.00 10.24 -13.92
N LEU A 262 -20.46 10.47 -12.74
CA LEU A 262 -19.21 9.89 -12.26
C LEU A 262 -19.53 8.61 -11.48
N ASN A 263 -18.87 7.52 -11.85
CA ASN A 263 -18.97 6.24 -11.15
C ASN A 263 -17.60 5.82 -10.63
N VAL A 264 -17.62 5.16 -9.49
CA VAL A 264 -16.45 4.74 -8.72
C VAL A 264 -16.49 3.23 -8.52
N TRP A 265 -15.35 2.62 -8.20
CA TRP A 265 -15.32 1.20 -7.89
C TRP A 265 -15.73 0.98 -6.42
N ASP A 266 -16.66 0.06 -6.15
CA ASP A 266 -16.94 -0.41 -4.79
C ASP A 266 -17.29 -1.91 -4.84
N LYS A 267 -16.55 -2.73 -4.09
CA LYS A 267 -16.75 -4.18 -3.91
C LYS A 267 -17.02 -4.96 -5.21
N GLY A 268 -16.33 -4.60 -6.30
CA GLY A 268 -16.46 -5.27 -7.60
C GLY A 268 -17.54 -4.69 -8.53
N MET A 269 -18.17 -3.59 -8.15
CA MET A 269 -19.23 -2.93 -8.94
C MET A 269 -18.87 -1.47 -9.26
N SER A 270 -19.39 -0.98 -10.37
CA SER A 270 -19.39 0.45 -10.71
C SER A 270 -20.58 1.12 -10.03
N VAL A 271 -20.33 2.07 -9.12
CA VAL A 271 -21.34 2.70 -8.27
C VAL A 271 -21.39 4.20 -8.55
N PHE A 272 -22.59 4.77 -8.67
CA PHE A 272 -22.78 6.21 -8.82
C PHE A 272 -22.18 6.98 -7.63
N TYR A 273 -21.48 8.07 -7.92
CA TYR A 273 -20.81 8.90 -6.93
C TYR A 273 -21.27 10.36 -7.00
N ASP A 274 -21.20 11.01 -8.17
CA ASP A 274 -21.65 12.39 -8.37
C ASP A 274 -22.02 12.66 -9.84
N TRP A 275 -22.61 13.83 -10.11
CA TRP A 275 -22.85 14.31 -11.47
C TRP A 275 -21.63 15.07 -12.03
N ILE A 276 -21.53 15.18 -13.35
CA ILE A 276 -20.54 16.05 -14.01
C ILE A 276 -21.19 16.85 -15.13
N THR A 277 -20.91 18.16 -15.14
CA THR A 277 -21.26 19.07 -16.23
C THR A 277 -20.02 19.34 -17.07
N PHE A 278 -20.14 19.21 -18.39
CA PHE A 278 -19.06 19.51 -19.32
C PHE A 278 -19.29 20.87 -20.00
N PRO A 279 -18.20 21.59 -20.37
CA PRO A 279 -18.24 22.63 -21.40
C PRO A 279 -18.84 22.10 -22.71
N GLY A 280 -19.40 22.98 -23.55
CA GLY A 280 -20.19 22.58 -24.73
C GLY A 280 -19.46 21.68 -25.73
N ASP A 281 -18.20 22.00 -26.02
CA ASP A 281 -17.31 21.21 -26.89
C ASP A 281 -17.06 19.79 -26.33
N CYS A 282 -16.78 19.70 -25.03
CA CYS A 282 -16.58 18.43 -24.32
C CYS A 282 -17.89 17.63 -24.22
N TYR A 283 -19.02 18.31 -24.01
CA TYR A 283 -20.35 17.71 -24.01
C TYR A 283 -20.67 17.08 -25.37
N ASP A 284 -20.50 17.84 -26.46
CA ASP A 284 -20.76 17.35 -27.82
C ASP A 284 -19.81 16.20 -28.20
N HIS A 285 -18.55 16.24 -27.76
CA HIS A 285 -17.63 15.11 -27.90
C HIS A 285 -18.17 13.82 -27.27
N PHE A 286 -18.57 13.86 -25.99
CA PHE A 286 -19.09 12.68 -25.30
C PHE A 286 -20.49 12.26 -25.75
N CYS A 287 -21.32 13.16 -26.30
CA CYS A 287 -22.58 12.80 -26.95
C CYS A 287 -22.35 11.89 -28.17
N ASN A 288 -21.27 12.13 -28.91
CA ASN A 288 -20.91 11.37 -30.11
C ASN A 288 -20.07 10.11 -29.81
N ASP A 289 -19.43 10.02 -28.64
CA ASP A 289 -18.66 8.85 -28.25
C ASP A 289 -19.55 7.68 -27.81
N LYS A 290 -19.76 6.72 -28.72
CA LYS A 290 -20.47 5.45 -28.46
C LYS A 290 -19.86 4.61 -27.32
N LYS A 291 -18.65 4.92 -26.86
CA LYS A 291 -17.98 4.28 -25.72
C LYS A 291 -17.87 5.19 -24.48
N ALA A 292 -18.60 6.31 -24.42
CA ALA A 292 -18.55 7.27 -23.31
C ALA A 292 -18.71 6.58 -21.94
N SER A 293 -19.66 5.63 -21.81
CA SER A 293 -19.90 4.86 -20.57
C SER A 293 -18.79 3.89 -20.14
N GLN A 294 -17.75 3.73 -20.97
CA GLN A 294 -16.57 2.90 -20.72
C GLN A 294 -15.30 3.74 -20.52
N ARG A 295 -15.37 5.08 -20.67
CA ARG A 295 -14.21 5.94 -20.50
C ARG A 295 -13.89 6.11 -19.03
N ILE A 296 -12.62 5.91 -18.69
CA ILE A 296 -12.05 6.48 -17.47
C ILE A 296 -11.63 7.91 -17.79
N ILE A 297 -12.04 8.85 -16.94
CA ILE A 297 -11.67 10.26 -17.03
C ILE A 297 -10.91 10.67 -15.77
N GLU A 298 -9.91 11.51 -15.97
CA GLU A 298 -9.23 12.23 -14.91
C GLU A 298 -9.95 13.56 -14.70
N CYS A 299 -10.28 13.85 -13.44
CA CYS A 299 -10.97 15.08 -13.04
C CYS A 299 -10.22 15.76 -11.90
N MET A 300 -10.27 17.09 -11.86
CA MET A 300 -9.88 17.90 -10.70
C MET A 300 -11.13 18.36 -9.94
N TYR A 301 -11.03 18.50 -8.62
CA TYR A 301 -12.10 19.13 -7.84
C TYR A 301 -11.97 20.65 -7.88
N ASP A 302 -13.10 21.35 -8.04
CA ASP A 302 -13.17 22.81 -8.01
C ASP A 302 -14.43 23.25 -7.24
N SER A 303 -14.21 23.99 -6.14
CA SER A 303 -15.27 24.52 -5.28
C SER A 303 -16.10 25.64 -5.93
N GLU A 304 -15.57 26.28 -6.97
CA GLU A 304 -16.23 27.34 -7.74
C GLU A 304 -16.92 26.82 -9.00
N ASN A 305 -16.73 25.53 -9.34
CA ASN A 305 -17.42 24.90 -10.46
C ASN A 305 -18.93 24.85 -10.23
N TRP A 306 -19.70 24.81 -11.32
CA TRP A 306 -21.14 24.59 -11.27
C TRP A 306 -21.47 23.21 -11.85
N THR A 307 -22.15 22.40 -11.06
CA THR A 307 -22.53 21.03 -11.40
C THR A 307 -24.04 20.96 -11.47
N PHE A 308 -24.56 20.50 -12.61
CA PHE A 308 -25.99 20.25 -12.77
C PHE A 308 -26.35 18.87 -12.19
N ILE A 309 -27.36 18.85 -11.33
CA ILE A 309 -27.96 17.68 -10.70
C ILE A 309 -29.36 17.53 -11.29
N PRO A 310 -29.60 16.54 -12.17
CA PRO A 310 -30.92 16.25 -12.71
C PRO A 310 -31.92 15.86 -11.63
N SER A 311 -33.19 16.25 -11.83
CA SER A 311 -34.33 15.77 -11.05
C SER A 311 -34.37 14.24 -10.99
N GLU A 312 -34.86 13.65 -9.89
CA GLU A 312 -35.03 12.20 -9.80
C GLU A 312 -36.08 11.68 -10.81
N ASP A 313 -37.09 12.49 -11.11
CA ASP A 313 -38.03 12.26 -12.20
C ASP A 313 -37.33 12.47 -13.55
N LYS A 314 -37.24 11.38 -14.33
CA LYS A 314 -36.57 11.35 -15.64
C LYS A 314 -37.40 11.96 -16.77
N SER A 315 -38.70 12.11 -16.53
CA SER A 315 -39.68 12.77 -17.41
C SER A 315 -39.89 14.25 -17.07
N SER A 316 -39.42 14.70 -15.89
CA SER A 316 -39.48 16.10 -15.49
C SER A 316 -38.53 16.95 -16.35
N ASP A 317 -39.10 17.91 -17.07
CA ASP A 317 -38.35 19.02 -17.68
C ASP A 317 -38.08 20.17 -16.66
N THR A 318 -38.31 19.97 -15.36
CA THR A 318 -37.93 20.96 -14.33
C THR A 318 -36.41 21.03 -14.16
N GLY A 319 -35.88 22.25 -14.28
CA GLY A 319 -34.45 22.52 -14.46
C GLY A 319 -34.19 23.15 -15.84
N HIS A 320 -32.94 23.48 -16.16
CA HIS A 320 -32.63 24.05 -17.48
C HIS A 320 -32.58 22.96 -18.54
N ALA A 321 -33.32 23.11 -19.64
CA ALA A 321 -33.39 22.16 -20.78
C ALA A 321 -32.05 21.98 -21.56
N GLY A 322 -30.97 22.59 -21.07
CA GLY A 322 -29.61 22.45 -21.56
C GLY A 322 -28.73 22.08 -20.37
N PHE A 323 -28.27 20.83 -20.34
CA PHE A 323 -27.47 20.27 -19.25
C PHE A 323 -26.06 20.91 -19.15
N GLN A 324 -25.70 21.73 -20.15
CA GLN A 324 -24.52 22.59 -20.21
C GLN A 324 -24.84 24.11 -20.09
N SER A 325 -26.03 24.52 -19.64
CA SER A 325 -26.40 25.95 -19.58
C SER A 325 -25.56 26.75 -18.58
N VAL A 326 -25.41 28.05 -18.86
CA VAL A 326 -24.79 29.02 -17.96
C VAL A 326 -25.79 29.65 -16.97
N GLU A 327 -27.10 29.50 -17.23
CA GLU A 327 -28.15 30.05 -16.36
C GLU A 327 -28.33 29.19 -15.10
N ARG A 328 -27.96 29.78 -13.96
CA ARG A 328 -27.93 29.11 -12.66
C ARG A 328 -29.29 29.22 -11.98
N GLY A 329 -29.97 28.08 -11.85
CA GLY A 329 -31.29 27.96 -11.23
C GLY A 329 -31.48 26.62 -10.53
N VAL A 330 -32.72 26.13 -10.46
CA VAL A 330 -33.05 24.83 -9.85
C VAL A 330 -32.24 23.70 -10.52
N GLY A 331 -31.68 22.80 -9.69
CA GLY A 331 -30.81 21.70 -10.12
C GLY A 331 -29.32 22.04 -10.15
N TRP A 332 -28.90 23.29 -10.00
CA TRP A 332 -27.46 23.64 -9.99
C TRP A 332 -26.87 23.64 -8.58
N ARG A 333 -25.74 22.95 -8.39
CA ARG A 333 -24.93 22.94 -7.17
C ARG A 333 -23.59 23.61 -7.43
N LYS A 334 -23.14 24.47 -6.51
CA LYS A 334 -21.77 24.99 -6.48
C LYS A 334 -20.82 23.91 -5.93
N GLY A 335 -19.65 23.78 -6.54
CA GLY A 335 -18.68 22.73 -6.24
C GLY A 335 -18.91 21.45 -7.05
N GLY A 336 -17.81 20.88 -7.56
CA GLY A 336 -17.81 19.56 -8.19
C GLY A 336 -16.56 19.31 -9.03
N TRP A 337 -16.64 18.28 -9.86
CA TRP A 337 -15.51 17.76 -10.61
C TRP A 337 -15.46 18.33 -12.04
N LYS A 338 -14.30 18.83 -12.44
CA LYS A 338 -14.00 19.28 -13.81
C LYS A 338 -13.16 18.25 -14.55
N LEU A 339 -13.49 17.99 -15.81
CA LEU A 339 -12.68 17.17 -16.70
C LEU A 339 -11.28 17.77 -16.87
N LEU A 340 -10.25 16.94 -16.75
CA LEU A 340 -8.90 17.23 -17.23
C LEU A 340 -8.63 16.50 -18.56
N ARG A 341 -8.86 15.19 -18.60
CA ARG A 341 -8.62 14.35 -19.81
C ARG A 341 -9.26 12.97 -19.70
N VAL A 342 -9.40 12.30 -20.84
CA VAL A 342 -9.71 10.86 -20.92
C VAL A 342 -8.43 10.06 -20.69
N ARG A 343 -8.47 9.03 -19.85
CA ARG A 343 -7.31 8.18 -19.50
C ARG A 343 -7.43 6.82 -20.18
N LYS A 344 -6.71 6.65 -21.28
CA LYS A 344 -6.64 5.37 -22.05
C LYS A 344 -5.75 4.33 -21.36
N ASP A 345 -4.83 4.77 -20.52
CA ASP A 345 -3.83 3.98 -19.79
C ASP A 345 -4.34 3.38 -18.47
N VAL A 346 -5.49 3.85 -17.98
CA VAL A 346 -6.06 3.49 -16.67
C VAL A 346 -7.19 2.47 -16.82
N GLY A 347 -7.04 1.29 -16.19
CA GLY A 347 -7.97 0.16 -16.37
C GLY A 347 -9.20 0.19 -15.48
N ARG A 348 -9.19 1.00 -14.42
CA ARG A 348 -10.23 1.07 -13.39
C ARG A 348 -10.24 2.47 -12.76
N PRO A 349 -11.41 3.05 -12.43
CA PRO A 349 -11.46 4.27 -11.64
C PRO A 349 -10.92 4.03 -10.22
N TYR A 350 -10.76 5.10 -9.44
CA TYR A 350 -10.51 4.96 -8.02
C TYR A 350 -11.70 4.30 -7.32
N ASP A 351 -11.40 3.60 -6.23
CA ASP A 351 -12.47 3.06 -5.37
C ASP A 351 -12.99 4.11 -4.40
N ARG A 352 -14.16 3.79 -3.83
CA ARG A 352 -14.86 4.64 -2.88
C ARG A 352 -14.03 4.99 -1.64
N ALA A 353 -13.21 4.07 -1.13
CA ALA A 353 -12.43 4.28 0.09
C ALA A 353 -11.26 5.25 -0.15
N HIS A 354 -10.57 5.09 -1.29
CA HIS A 354 -9.52 6.01 -1.72
C HIS A 354 -10.07 7.42 -1.99
N LEU A 355 -11.25 7.52 -2.64
CA LEU A 355 -11.89 8.81 -2.85
C LEU A 355 -12.31 9.50 -1.55
N THR A 356 -12.83 8.76 -0.56
CA THR A 356 -13.13 9.34 0.76
C THR A 356 -11.86 9.83 1.49
N GLN A 357 -10.71 9.20 1.28
CA GLN A 357 -9.43 9.72 1.78
C GLN A 357 -9.00 11.00 1.05
N LEU A 358 -9.26 11.09 -0.26
CA LEU A 358 -8.97 12.26 -1.09
C LEU A 358 -9.89 13.45 -0.78
N GLU A 359 -11.19 13.22 -0.58
CA GLU A 359 -12.16 14.20 -0.06
C GLU A 359 -11.75 14.73 1.32
N LYS A 360 -11.29 13.83 2.19
CA LYS A 360 -10.75 14.21 3.50
C LYS A 360 -9.47 15.02 3.35
N CYS A 361 -8.56 14.69 2.42
CA CYS A 361 -7.36 15.46 2.14
C CYS A 361 -7.67 16.89 1.65
N LEU A 362 -8.67 17.06 0.78
CA LEU A 362 -9.17 18.36 0.34
C LEU A 362 -9.71 19.21 1.51
N SER A 363 -10.34 18.57 2.51
CA SER A 363 -10.90 19.23 3.69
C SER A 363 -9.83 19.54 4.76
N ASP A 364 -8.89 18.62 4.96
CA ASP A 364 -7.81 18.64 5.96
C ASP A 364 -6.65 19.57 5.54
N ASN A 365 -6.47 19.72 4.22
CA ASN A 365 -5.66 20.71 3.51
C ASN A 365 -4.33 21.05 4.20
N ILE A 366 -3.38 20.11 4.14
CA ILE A 366 -1.98 20.39 4.50
C ILE A 366 -1.41 21.34 3.43
N ARG A 367 -1.19 22.60 3.79
CA ARG A 367 -0.81 23.66 2.82
C ARG A 367 0.66 23.58 2.40
N GLY A 368 1.00 24.21 1.27
CA GLY A 368 2.38 24.29 0.77
C GLY A 368 3.37 24.94 1.74
N GLU A 369 2.98 26.02 2.40
CA GLU A 369 3.79 26.66 3.46
C GLU A 369 3.94 25.77 4.70
N GLU A 370 2.91 24.97 5.01
CA GLU A 370 2.87 24.12 6.17
C GLU A 370 3.74 22.86 5.99
N ILE A 371 3.71 22.23 4.81
CA ILE A 371 4.42 20.97 4.58
C ILE A 371 5.93 21.11 4.81
N GLU A 372 6.55 22.27 4.58
CA GLU A 372 7.98 22.51 4.89
C GLU A 372 8.33 22.26 6.37
N ALA A 373 7.41 22.62 7.27
CA ALA A 373 7.57 22.52 8.72
C ALA A 373 6.86 21.31 9.34
N PHE A 374 5.94 20.66 8.61
CA PHE A 374 4.97 19.69 9.15
C PHE A 374 5.58 18.50 9.92
N PHE A 375 6.77 18.03 9.55
CA PHE A 375 7.46 16.93 10.26
C PHE A 375 8.52 17.39 11.27
N THR A 376 8.65 18.71 11.52
CA THR A 376 9.54 19.23 12.56
C THR A 376 8.95 19.04 13.96
N ALA A 377 9.81 18.95 14.98
CA ALA A 377 9.39 18.83 16.38
C ALA A 377 8.57 20.04 16.87
N ASN A 378 8.86 21.22 16.31
CA ASN A 378 8.21 22.50 16.65
C ASN A 378 7.02 22.84 15.71
N ALA A 379 6.61 21.93 14.82
CA ALA A 379 5.45 22.19 13.98
C ALA A 379 4.22 22.47 14.86
N ALA A 380 3.57 23.61 14.63
CA ALA A 380 2.28 23.90 15.24
C ALA A 380 1.36 22.70 15.03
N ASN A 381 0.62 22.31 16.06
CA ASN A 381 -0.39 21.27 15.93
C ASN A 381 -1.73 21.96 15.67
N PRO A 382 -2.23 22.08 14.43
CA PRO A 382 -3.53 22.72 14.17
C PRO A 382 -4.73 21.90 14.67
N LEU A 383 -4.49 20.70 15.23
CA LEU A 383 -5.45 19.91 15.99
C LEU A 383 -5.34 20.11 17.52
N ALA A 384 -4.46 20.99 17.99
CA ALA A 384 -4.43 21.41 19.39
C ALA A 384 -5.66 22.28 19.70
N SER A 385 -6.37 21.95 20.77
CA SER A 385 -7.33 22.86 21.38
C SER A 385 -6.60 24.13 21.86
N PRO A 386 -7.25 25.31 21.93
CA PRO A 386 -6.69 26.47 22.64
C PRO A 386 -6.28 26.18 24.09
N GLU A 387 -6.80 25.10 24.70
CA GLU A 387 -6.37 24.63 26.02
C GLU A 387 -5.05 23.85 26.00
N ASP A 388 -4.69 23.20 24.88
CA ASP A 388 -3.46 22.43 24.72
C ASP A 388 -2.20 23.30 24.59
N ASP A 389 -2.32 24.58 24.20
CA ASP A 389 -1.17 25.50 24.24
C ASP A 389 -0.95 26.12 25.62
N LYS A 390 -1.89 25.93 26.56
CA LYS A 390 -1.77 26.44 27.94
C LYS A 390 -0.79 25.62 28.78
N TRP A 391 -0.66 24.30 28.55
CA TRP A 391 0.29 23.44 29.27
C TRP A 391 1.74 23.55 28.73
N LYS A 392 1.92 23.87 27.44
CA LYS A 392 3.27 24.04 26.86
C LYS A 392 4.04 25.25 27.39
N LYS A 393 3.34 26.29 27.88
CA LYS A 393 3.97 27.46 28.52
C LYS A 393 4.48 27.20 29.94
N THR A 394 4.29 25.99 30.50
CA THR A 394 4.70 25.64 31.87
C THR A 394 5.73 24.49 31.97
N LEU A 395 6.18 23.89 30.86
CA LEU A 395 7.29 22.93 30.90
C LEU A 395 8.66 23.62 30.86
N ALA A 396 9.14 23.99 32.05
CA ALA A 396 10.58 24.00 32.31
C ALA A 396 11.14 22.56 32.23
N PRO A 397 12.47 22.37 32.05
CA PRO A 397 13.07 21.03 31.94
C PRO A 397 12.74 20.17 33.17
N SER A 398 12.28 18.94 32.93
CA SER A 398 11.91 18.00 33.99
C SER A 398 13.14 17.60 34.83
N GLN A 399 13.26 18.16 36.04
CA GLN A 399 14.28 17.78 37.02
C GLN A 399 13.96 16.40 37.61
N GLY A 400 14.93 15.48 37.53
CA GLY A 400 14.81 14.13 38.10
C GLY A 400 14.69 14.10 39.63
N VAL A 401 14.40 12.92 40.18
CA VAL A 401 14.31 12.68 41.64
C VAL A 401 15.71 12.61 42.26
N CYS A 402 15.87 13.11 43.49
CA CYS A 402 17.16 13.08 44.18
C CYS A 402 17.47 11.68 44.73
N TYR A 403 18.59 11.09 44.31
CA TYR A 403 19.06 9.78 44.78
C TYR A 403 19.30 9.70 46.30
N ASP A 404 19.84 10.74 46.95
CA ASP A 404 20.02 10.73 48.41
C ASP A 404 18.68 10.61 49.13
N PHE A 405 17.69 11.40 48.71
CA PHE A 405 16.34 11.35 49.28
C PHE A 405 15.64 10.02 48.98
N GLN A 406 15.77 9.51 47.76
CA GLN A 406 15.19 8.23 47.34
C GLN A 406 15.69 7.06 48.20
N ASN A 407 17.01 7.00 48.44
CA ASN A 407 17.67 5.88 49.11
C ASN A 407 17.72 6.01 50.63
N LYS A 408 17.86 7.23 51.17
CA LYS A 408 18.06 7.49 52.62
C LYS A 408 16.86 8.15 53.31
N GLY A 409 15.81 8.53 52.56
CA GLY A 409 14.67 9.28 53.07
C GLY A 409 14.94 10.76 53.43
N ILE A 410 16.22 11.17 53.46
CA ILE A 410 16.65 12.54 53.74
C ILE A 410 17.73 12.97 52.75
N CYS A 411 17.82 14.27 52.45
CA CYS A 411 18.91 14.84 51.67
C CYS A 411 19.50 16.05 52.40
N GLN A 412 20.83 16.06 52.60
CA GLN A 412 21.54 17.12 53.31
C GLN A 412 21.41 18.50 52.65
N ARG A 413 21.13 18.57 51.34
CA ARG A 413 20.87 19.84 50.62
C ARG A 413 19.46 20.41 50.88
N GLY A 414 18.56 19.66 51.51
CA GLY A 414 17.21 20.11 51.88
C GLY A 414 16.45 20.75 50.72
N THR A 415 15.81 21.89 50.98
CA THR A 415 15.06 22.68 49.97
C THR A 415 15.94 23.33 48.90
N LYS A 416 17.27 23.32 49.05
CA LYS A 416 18.22 23.84 48.05
C LYS A 416 18.73 22.74 47.08
N CYS A 417 18.15 21.54 47.14
CA CYS A 417 18.49 20.48 46.20
C CYS A 417 17.86 20.74 44.83
N HIS A 418 18.65 20.61 43.75
CA HIS A 418 18.21 20.78 42.36
C HIS A 418 17.35 19.60 41.82
N PHE A 419 17.12 18.57 42.63
CA PHE A 419 16.41 17.35 42.25
C PHE A 419 15.24 17.12 43.21
N SER A 420 14.14 16.57 42.71
CA SER A 420 12.89 16.51 43.47
C SER A 420 12.96 15.54 44.66
N HIS A 421 12.34 15.94 45.79
CA HIS A 421 12.22 15.16 47.02
C HIS A 421 10.80 14.58 47.17
N CYS A 422 10.25 14.06 46.08
CA CYS A 422 8.95 13.40 46.05
C CYS A 422 9.07 12.06 45.33
N ALA A 423 8.62 10.98 45.95
CA ALA A 423 8.78 9.62 45.43
C ALA A 423 7.86 9.29 44.23
N CYS A 424 7.01 10.22 43.79
CA CYS A 424 5.87 9.96 42.92
C CYS A 424 6.10 10.18 41.42
N HIS A 425 7.28 10.66 41.00
CA HIS A 425 7.64 10.97 39.59
C HIS A 425 6.62 11.83 38.81
N ASN A 426 6.91 13.14 38.74
CA ASN A 426 6.42 14.14 37.79
C ASN A 426 4.93 14.59 37.77
N VAL A 427 3.95 13.92 38.37
CA VAL A 427 2.62 14.55 38.60
C VAL A 427 1.97 14.07 39.90
N CYS A 428 2.20 14.75 41.03
CA CYS A 428 1.37 14.54 42.23
C CYS A 428 1.29 15.77 43.15
N SER A 429 0.11 15.96 43.74
CA SER A 429 -0.24 17.10 44.61
C SER A 429 0.10 16.87 46.09
N CYS A 430 1.02 15.95 46.39
CA CYS A 430 1.04 15.21 47.66
C CYS A 430 1.64 15.95 48.88
N THR A 431 2.09 17.20 48.74
CA THR A 431 2.66 17.99 49.84
C THR A 431 2.17 19.43 49.81
N ALA A 432 1.37 19.80 50.82
CA ALA A 432 1.12 21.20 51.15
C ALA A 432 2.40 21.85 51.71
N ALA A 433 2.59 23.14 51.45
CA ALA A 433 3.86 23.86 51.66
C ALA A 433 4.26 24.13 53.13
N SER A 434 3.64 23.45 54.11
CA SER A 434 3.76 23.75 55.54
C SER A 434 4.17 22.58 56.44
N HIS A 435 4.44 21.38 55.89
CA HIS A 435 4.91 20.26 56.72
C HIS A 435 6.42 20.05 56.60
N THR A 436 7.09 20.32 57.72
CA THR A 436 8.52 20.11 57.93
C THR A 436 8.91 18.64 57.94
N TYR A 437 10.05 18.36 57.32
CA TYR A 437 11.08 17.39 57.72
C TYR A 437 10.65 16.10 58.47
N GLY A 438 10.83 14.96 57.79
CA GLY A 438 11.06 13.67 58.43
C GLY A 438 9.82 12.90 58.85
N GLN A 439 9.26 12.10 57.92
CA GLN A 439 8.86 10.69 58.06
C GLN A 439 8.36 10.18 56.69
N ARG A 440 8.58 8.90 56.36
CA ARG A 440 7.93 8.26 55.20
C ARG A 440 6.51 7.87 55.60
N PRO A 441 5.47 8.15 54.80
CA PRO A 441 4.16 7.55 55.01
C PRO A 441 4.20 6.01 54.92
N ASP A 442 3.58 5.32 55.87
CA ASP A 442 3.79 3.88 56.14
C ASP A 442 3.30 2.90 55.05
N PHE A 443 2.61 3.35 54.00
CA PHE A 443 2.00 2.48 52.98
C PHE A 443 2.99 1.80 52.00
N ARG A 444 4.31 1.82 52.28
CA ARG A 444 5.35 1.05 51.57
C ARG A 444 6.49 0.57 52.47
N ARG A 445 6.17 -0.03 53.62
CA ARG A 445 7.01 -1.12 54.15
C ARG A 445 6.70 -2.37 53.31
N ASN A 446 7.73 -2.92 52.66
CA ASN A 446 7.72 -4.33 52.26
C ASN A 446 8.53 -5.06 53.34
N ASP A 447 7.95 -6.08 53.95
CA ASP A 447 8.39 -6.64 55.23
C ASP A 447 9.57 -7.63 55.13
N PHE A 448 10.71 -7.16 54.61
CA PHE A 448 11.94 -7.95 54.49
C PHE A 448 13.16 -7.36 55.20
N ASP A 449 12.99 -6.29 55.99
CA ASP A 449 14.08 -5.63 56.74
C ASP A 449 13.61 -5.02 58.08
N ALA A 450 12.58 -5.60 58.71
CA ALA A 450 12.11 -5.19 60.02
C ALA A 450 12.92 -5.88 61.15
N PRO A 451 13.49 -5.16 62.13
CA PRO A 451 14.08 -5.78 63.32
C PRO A 451 12.97 -6.41 64.19
N PRO A 452 13.29 -7.46 64.97
CA PRO A 452 12.29 -8.18 65.77
C PRO A 452 11.66 -7.29 66.84
N GLU A 453 10.37 -7.49 67.09
CA GLU A 453 9.61 -6.68 68.05
C GLU A 453 10.04 -6.95 69.50
N ALA A 454 10.12 -5.87 70.28
CA ALA A 454 10.31 -5.89 71.71
C ALA A 454 9.01 -5.49 72.43
N ASN A 455 8.81 -6.01 73.63
CA ASN A 455 7.78 -5.59 74.56
C ASN A 455 8.01 -4.14 75.01
N ALA A 456 7.01 -3.55 75.67
CA ALA A 456 7.04 -2.15 76.11
C ALA A 456 8.13 -1.80 77.17
N ASP A 457 8.87 -2.80 77.65
CA ASP A 457 10.04 -2.66 78.54
C ASP A 457 11.40 -2.83 77.82
N GLY A 458 11.40 -3.14 76.53
CA GLY A 458 12.61 -3.36 75.72
C GLY A 458 13.08 -4.81 75.60
N SER A 459 12.36 -5.79 76.15
CA SER A 459 12.68 -7.23 76.02
C SER A 459 12.12 -7.85 74.72
N VAL A 460 12.87 -8.73 74.05
CA VAL A 460 12.43 -9.38 72.78
C VAL A 460 11.33 -10.42 73.05
N LYS A 461 10.30 -10.43 72.20
CA LYS A 461 9.14 -11.33 72.33
C LYS A 461 9.34 -12.64 71.53
N LEU A 462 9.01 -13.78 72.13
CA LEU A 462 9.06 -15.11 71.52
C LEU A 462 7.75 -15.87 71.77
N GLU A 463 7.23 -16.55 70.74
CA GLU A 463 6.36 -17.75 70.75
C GLU A 463 6.11 -18.12 69.27
N GLU A 464 6.60 -19.25 68.74
CA GLU A 464 6.17 -20.66 68.89
C GLU A 464 5.06 -21.09 67.89
N ALA A 465 5.28 -22.25 67.27
CA ALA A 465 4.50 -22.80 66.14
C ALA A 465 3.64 -24.01 66.57
N PRO A 466 2.81 -24.58 65.67
CA PRO A 466 3.15 -25.94 65.22
C PRO A 466 2.79 -26.35 63.76
N ILE A 467 3.81 -26.81 63.03
CA ILE A 467 3.98 -28.09 62.30
C ILE A 467 2.80 -28.74 61.50
N ALA A 468 3.01 -28.96 60.19
CA ALA A 468 3.01 -30.26 59.45
C ALA A 468 3.14 -30.00 57.91
N LEU A 469 4.21 -30.35 57.19
CA LEU A 469 4.55 -31.66 56.55
C LEU A 469 3.36 -32.25 55.74
N GLU A 470 3.41 -32.61 54.45
CA GLU A 470 4.43 -33.15 53.52
C GLU A 470 4.14 -32.69 52.06
N SER A 471 4.94 -32.90 50.99
CA SER A 471 6.39 -33.18 50.78
C SER A 471 6.73 -32.98 49.27
N LEU A 472 8.04 -32.98 48.90
CA LEU A 472 8.55 -33.07 47.52
C LEU A 472 9.92 -33.78 47.52
N PRO A 473 10.28 -34.53 46.45
CA PRO A 473 11.67 -34.79 46.08
C PRO A 473 11.96 -34.36 44.63
N ALA A 474 13.20 -34.06 44.19
CA ALA A 474 14.39 -33.57 44.88
C ALA A 474 15.34 -33.01 43.78
N VAL A 475 16.24 -32.08 44.13
CA VAL A 475 17.17 -31.41 43.17
C VAL A 475 18.57 -32.04 43.22
N VAL A 476 19.27 -32.07 42.08
CA VAL A 476 20.73 -32.21 41.97
C VAL A 476 21.21 -31.16 40.94
N LYS A 477 21.75 -30.00 41.37
CA LYS A 477 23.17 -29.66 41.65
C LYS A 477 24.11 -29.84 40.44
N VAL A 478 24.60 -28.77 39.80
CA VAL A 478 25.69 -27.79 40.14
C VAL A 478 27.00 -28.17 39.41
N GLU A 479 27.29 -27.54 38.26
CA GLU A 479 28.27 -26.44 37.99
C GLU A 479 29.64 -26.99 37.44
N PRO A 480 30.73 -26.20 37.20
CA PRO A 480 31.06 -25.74 35.85
C PRO A 480 32.56 -25.94 35.46
N GLU A 481 33.14 -25.00 34.68
CA GLU A 481 34.54 -24.92 34.17
C GLU A 481 34.86 -25.84 32.96
N GLY A 482 35.68 -25.44 31.97
CA GLY A 482 36.43 -24.21 31.76
C GLY A 482 37.02 -24.08 30.32
N SER A 483 37.89 -23.09 30.12
CA SER A 483 38.65 -22.75 28.88
C SER A 483 39.57 -23.90 28.38
N VAL A 484 40.21 -23.89 27.19
CA VAL A 484 40.87 -22.80 26.42
C VAL A 484 41.06 -23.15 24.91
N ASP A 485 41.42 -22.11 24.14
CA ASP A 485 42.32 -22.09 22.97
C ASP A 485 41.86 -22.37 21.51
N VAL A 486 42.41 -21.51 20.64
CA VAL A 486 42.36 -21.46 19.18
C VAL A 486 43.81 -21.35 18.69
N PRO A 487 44.21 -22.04 17.61
CA PRO A 487 44.84 -21.29 16.52
C PRO A 487 44.45 -21.74 15.09
N LEU A 488 44.64 -20.80 14.16
CA LEU A 488 44.56 -20.95 12.71
C LEU A 488 45.56 -21.98 12.16
N ALA A 489 45.25 -22.61 11.02
CA ALA A 489 46.02 -22.43 9.77
C ALA A 489 45.36 -23.11 8.55
N VAL A 490 45.50 -22.47 7.39
CA VAL A 490 45.39 -23.08 6.04
C VAL A 490 46.80 -23.03 5.44
N PRO A 491 47.22 -24.04 4.67
CA PRO A 491 47.63 -23.73 3.29
C PRO A 491 47.13 -24.75 2.25
N ALA A 492 47.15 -24.34 0.99
CA ALA A 492 46.76 -25.15 -0.16
C ALA A 492 47.96 -25.83 -0.85
N ALA A 493 47.73 -26.90 -1.62
CA ALA A 493 48.49 -27.17 -2.86
C ALA A 493 47.82 -28.22 -3.78
N THR A 494 47.87 -27.90 -5.06
CA THR A 494 47.56 -28.67 -6.29
C THR A 494 48.32 -30.00 -6.48
N VAL A 495 47.73 -30.98 -7.20
CA VAL A 495 48.37 -31.67 -8.36
C VAL A 495 47.28 -32.10 -9.38
N SER A 496 47.64 -32.19 -10.66
CA SER A 496 46.83 -32.60 -11.82
C SER A 496 47.03 -34.07 -12.21
N ALA A 497 46.05 -34.70 -12.87
CA ALA A 497 46.26 -35.59 -14.05
C ALA A 497 44.93 -36.14 -14.61
N ALA A 498 44.89 -36.43 -15.91
CA ALA A 498 43.72 -36.95 -16.61
C ALA A 498 43.82 -38.47 -16.89
N ALA A 499 42.68 -39.18 -16.88
CA ALA A 499 42.47 -40.41 -17.65
C ALA A 499 40.97 -40.74 -17.79
N ALA A 500 40.53 -40.93 -19.03
CA ALA A 500 39.41 -41.77 -19.43
C ALA A 500 39.99 -42.86 -20.38
N PRO A 501 39.26 -43.92 -20.79
CA PRO A 501 37.84 -44.23 -20.60
C PRO A 501 37.57 -45.68 -20.14
N VAL A 502 36.30 -46.11 -20.10
CA VAL A 502 35.71 -47.28 -20.81
C VAL A 502 34.34 -47.67 -20.21
N VAL A 503 33.46 -48.18 -21.07
CA VAL A 503 32.05 -48.50 -20.88
C VAL A 503 31.83 -49.82 -20.12
N ALA A 504 30.87 -49.84 -19.18
CA ALA A 504 30.06 -51.03 -18.87
C ALA A 504 28.69 -50.60 -18.32
N ALA A 505 27.61 -51.25 -18.74
CA ALA A 505 26.23 -50.98 -18.30
C ALA A 505 25.78 -51.97 -17.22
N VAL A 506 24.74 -51.63 -16.44
CA VAL A 506 23.60 -52.52 -16.08
C VAL A 506 22.50 -51.75 -15.30
N ALA A 507 21.26 -51.94 -15.77
CA ALA A 507 19.92 -51.82 -15.14
C ALA A 507 19.57 -50.72 -14.09
N PRO A 508 18.50 -49.92 -14.35
CA PRO A 508 17.69 -49.26 -13.33
C PRO A 508 16.46 -50.11 -12.91
N VAL A 509 15.99 -49.92 -11.67
CA VAL A 509 14.76 -50.52 -11.10
C VAL A 509 13.67 -49.42 -10.96
N PRO A 510 12.36 -49.71 -11.15
CA PRO A 510 11.48 -48.77 -11.88
C PRO A 510 10.67 -47.79 -11.02
N VAL A 511 10.29 -46.67 -11.66
CA VAL A 511 9.27 -45.72 -11.21
C VAL A 511 7.92 -46.12 -11.84
N PRO A 512 6.79 -46.15 -11.10
CA PRO A 512 5.51 -46.56 -11.63
C PRO A 512 4.87 -45.50 -12.56
N GLU A 513 4.43 -45.95 -13.74
CA GLU A 513 3.77 -45.11 -14.74
C GLU A 513 2.37 -44.61 -14.30
N LYS A 514 1.99 -43.41 -14.75
CA LYS A 514 0.59 -43.06 -14.98
C LYS A 514 0.40 -42.55 -16.40
N LYS A 515 -0.51 -43.22 -17.12
CA LYS A 515 -0.84 -42.99 -18.54
C LYS A 515 -1.43 -41.58 -18.80
N PRO A 516 -1.25 -41.02 -20.01
CA PRO A 516 -1.74 -39.69 -20.34
C PRO A 516 -3.27 -39.68 -20.48
N VAL A 517 -3.92 -38.66 -19.91
CA VAL A 517 -5.33 -38.38 -20.17
C VAL A 517 -5.43 -37.38 -21.32
N VAL A 518 -5.96 -37.84 -22.45
CA VAL A 518 -6.29 -37.00 -23.60
C VAL A 518 -7.55 -36.20 -23.29
N THR A 519 -7.44 -34.88 -23.15
CA THR A 519 -8.61 -33.98 -23.11
C THR A 519 -9.03 -33.57 -24.51
N GLN A 520 -10.16 -34.10 -24.97
CA GLN A 520 -10.85 -33.65 -26.19
C GLN A 520 -11.45 -32.23 -26.02
N PRO A 521 -11.75 -31.51 -27.12
CA PRO A 521 -12.35 -30.18 -27.04
C PRO A 521 -13.82 -30.26 -26.60
N LEU A 522 -14.21 -29.47 -25.60
CA LEU A 522 -15.59 -29.40 -25.12
C LEU A 522 -16.48 -28.60 -26.09
N VAL A 523 -17.27 -29.34 -26.88
CA VAL A 523 -18.32 -28.81 -27.76
C VAL A 523 -19.46 -28.22 -26.92
N ARG A 524 -20.02 -27.07 -27.35
CA ARG A 524 -21.23 -26.48 -26.75
C ARG A 524 -22.45 -27.38 -26.97
N GLY A 525 -22.86 -28.11 -25.93
CA GLY A 525 -24.11 -28.89 -25.89
C GLY A 525 -24.98 -28.49 -24.69
N LYS A 526 -26.31 -28.64 -24.82
CA LYS A 526 -27.27 -28.37 -23.72
C LYS A 526 -27.15 -29.45 -22.64
N VAL A 527 -26.98 -29.05 -21.38
CA VAL A 527 -26.86 -29.97 -20.24
C VAL A 527 -28.24 -30.29 -19.67
N ASN A 528 -28.50 -31.57 -19.38
CA ASN A 528 -29.77 -32.06 -18.81
C ASN A 528 -29.62 -32.37 -17.30
N ALA A 529 -30.69 -32.24 -16.53
CA ALA A 529 -30.64 -32.04 -15.07
C ALA A 529 -30.28 -33.28 -14.21
N SER A 530 -29.91 -34.42 -14.81
CA SER A 530 -29.68 -35.69 -14.11
C SER A 530 -28.20 -36.02 -13.82
N SER A 531 -27.24 -35.17 -14.23
CA SER A 531 -25.80 -35.46 -14.12
C SER A 531 -25.10 -34.91 -12.86
N VAL A 532 -25.83 -34.26 -11.93
CA VAL A 532 -25.24 -33.45 -10.85
C VAL A 532 -25.40 -34.07 -9.45
N TYR A 533 -25.17 -35.38 -9.30
CA TYR A 533 -25.02 -36.01 -7.97
C TYR A 533 -23.98 -37.13 -7.99
N ALA A 534 -22.75 -36.81 -7.55
CA ALA A 534 -21.83 -37.78 -6.98
C ALA A 534 -21.92 -37.68 -5.45
N PRO A 535 -21.96 -38.79 -4.69
CA PRO A 535 -22.05 -38.74 -3.23
C PRO A 535 -20.77 -38.14 -2.63
N LEU A 536 -20.94 -37.22 -1.69
CA LEU A 536 -19.84 -36.67 -0.89
C LEU A 536 -19.24 -37.76 0.00
N ALA A 537 -17.91 -37.81 0.09
CA ALA A 537 -17.22 -38.68 1.05
C ALA A 537 -17.62 -38.33 2.50
N ASN A 538 -17.59 -39.33 3.38
CA ASN A 538 -18.02 -39.20 4.78
C ASN A 538 -17.32 -38.02 5.47
N PHE A 539 -18.10 -37.02 5.86
CA PHE A 539 -17.66 -35.93 6.73
C PHE A 539 -18.08 -36.23 8.17
N ASP A 540 -17.19 -35.92 9.12
CA ASP A 540 -17.51 -36.02 10.53
C ASP A 540 -18.60 -35.01 10.92
N LYS A 541 -19.68 -35.51 11.53
CA LYS A 541 -20.84 -34.75 11.96
C LYS A 541 -20.53 -33.95 13.24
N GLU A 542 -19.64 -34.43 14.09
CA GLU A 542 -19.28 -33.81 15.36
C GLU A 542 -18.44 -32.55 15.15
N THR A 543 -17.45 -32.59 14.25
CA THR A 543 -16.70 -31.42 13.78
C THR A 543 -17.63 -30.32 13.21
N LEU A 544 -18.68 -30.71 12.47
CA LEU A 544 -19.63 -29.75 11.90
C LEU A 544 -20.55 -29.13 12.99
N ALA A 545 -20.95 -29.92 13.98
CA ALA A 545 -21.72 -29.47 15.14
C ALA A 545 -20.90 -28.51 16.02
N ALA A 546 -19.63 -28.82 16.29
CA ALA A 546 -18.72 -27.97 17.06
C ALA A 546 -18.49 -26.60 16.38
N LYS A 547 -18.29 -26.58 15.04
CA LYS A 547 -18.18 -25.32 14.29
C LYS A 547 -19.48 -24.51 14.29
N ARG A 548 -20.65 -25.16 14.22
CA ARG A 548 -21.95 -24.49 14.39
C ARG A 548 -22.09 -23.87 15.78
N ALA A 549 -21.72 -24.58 16.84
CA ALA A 549 -21.78 -24.06 18.21
C ALA A 549 -20.89 -22.81 18.40
N MET A 550 -19.65 -22.82 17.89
CA MET A 550 -18.77 -21.64 17.95
C MET A 550 -19.31 -20.43 17.18
N LEU A 551 -19.94 -20.65 16.02
CA LEU A 551 -20.57 -19.58 15.22
C LEU A 551 -21.88 -19.06 15.86
N SER A 552 -22.58 -19.87 16.65
CA SER A 552 -23.74 -19.44 17.43
C SER A 552 -23.36 -18.65 18.68
N ALA A 553 -22.24 -18.98 19.32
CA ALA A 553 -21.72 -18.28 20.50
C ALA A 553 -21.23 -16.84 20.21
N THR A 554 -20.87 -16.54 18.96
CA THR A 554 -20.36 -15.21 18.54
C THR A 554 -21.45 -14.16 18.24
N GLY A 555 -22.70 -14.40 18.64
CA GLY A 555 -23.74 -13.37 18.79
C GLY A 555 -24.29 -12.71 17.51
N ASN A 556 -23.78 -13.06 16.33
CA ASN A 556 -24.12 -12.37 15.07
C ASN A 556 -25.40 -12.90 14.39
N ARG A 557 -26.56 -12.75 15.07
CA ARG A 557 -27.89 -13.09 14.50
C ARG A 557 -28.20 -12.39 13.18
N ARG A 558 -27.55 -11.25 12.88
CA ARG A 558 -27.74 -10.44 11.66
C ARG A 558 -27.28 -11.12 10.37
N ILE A 559 -26.41 -12.13 10.44
CA ILE A 559 -25.95 -12.88 9.27
C ILE A 559 -27.09 -13.75 8.72
N TRP A 560 -27.84 -14.43 9.59
CA TRP A 560 -28.89 -15.37 9.20
C TRP A 560 -30.07 -14.68 8.49
N SER A 561 -30.50 -13.51 8.95
CA SER A 561 -31.52 -12.69 8.28
C SER A 561 -31.08 -12.22 6.88
N SER A 562 -29.80 -11.92 6.69
CA SER A 562 -29.25 -11.56 5.35
C SER A 562 -29.15 -12.73 4.38
N LEU A 563 -29.27 -13.97 4.88
CA LEU A 563 -29.22 -15.21 4.09
C LEU A 563 -30.62 -15.81 3.80
N GLY A 564 -31.70 -15.15 4.24
CA GLY A 564 -33.08 -15.58 3.97
C GLY A 564 -33.53 -16.82 4.75
N LEU A 565 -32.83 -17.16 5.84
CA LEU A 565 -33.20 -18.25 6.75
C LEU A 565 -33.74 -17.65 8.05
N GLU A 566 -35.03 -17.28 8.03
CA GLU A 566 -35.81 -17.06 9.25
C GLU A 566 -36.54 -18.35 9.63
N ASP A 567 -36.50 -18.71 10.92
CA ASP A 567 -37.30 -19.80 11.48
C ASP A 567 -38.78 -19.39 11.48
N SER A 568 -39.49 -19.77 10.42
CA SER A 568 -40.92 -19.48 10.24
C SER A 568 -41.83 -20.37 11.10
N THR A 569 -41.70 -20.31 12.42
CA THR A 569 -42.67 -20.85 13.38
C THR A 569 -43.92 -19.94 13.48
N GLY A 570 -44.55 -19.65 12.35
CA GLY A 570 -45.67 -18.69 12.27
C GLY A 570 -46.34 -18.58 10.90
N LYS A 571 -47.37 -19.41 10.68
CA LYS A 571 -48.45 -19.36 9.66
C LYS A 571 -48.32 -18.43 8.43
N LYS A 572 -48.43 -19.07 7.25
CA LYS A 572 -48.81 -18.56 5.90
C LYS A 572 -47.80 -17.67 5.15
N ALA A 573 -46.94 -18.32 4.36
CA ALA A 573 -46.25 -17.71 3.22
C ALA A 573 -46.46 -18.52 1.92
N THR A 574 -47.40 -18.09 1.08
CA THR A 574 -47.61 -18.61 -0.28
C THR A 574 -46.68 -17.92 -1.28
N LYS A 575 -45.41 -18.35 -1.32
CA LYS A 575 -44.48 -18.07 -2.43
C LYS A 575 -43.62 -19.32 -2.70
N LYS A 576 -43.36 -19.62 -3.98
CA LYS A 576 -42.50 -20.73 -4.41
C LYS A 576 -41.17 -20.67 -3.65
N LYS A 577 -40.85 -21.70 -2.85
CA LYS A 577 -39.49 -21.88 -2.30
C LYS A 577 -38.54 -22.15 -3.47
N GLN A 578 -37.74 -21.16 -3.86
CA GLN A 578 -36.55 -21.42 -4.67
C GLN A 578 -35.66 -22.37 -3.88
N LYS A 579 -35.27 -23.50 -4.48
CA LYS A 579 -34.23 -24.35 -3.88
C LYS A 579 -32.90 -23.63 -4.07
N VAL A 580 -32.21 -23.39 -2.97
CA VAL A 580 -30.92 -22.71 -2.94
C VAL A 580 -29.89 -23.68 -2.40
N GLY A 581 -28.85 -23.94 -3.18
CA GLY A 581 -27.80 -24.90 -2.84
C GLY A 581 -26.48 -24.20 -2.55
N TRP A 582 -25.80 -24.65 -1.50
CA TRP A 582 -24.39 -24.33 -1.26
C TRP A 582 -23.55 -25.52 -1.70
N ILE A 583 -22.53 -25.27 -2.52
CA ILE A 583 -21.52 -26.26 -2.88
C ILE A 583 -20.24 -25.89 -2.13
N VAL A 584 -19.70 -26.82 -1.36
CA VAL A 584 -18.42 -26.67 -0.68
C VAL A 584 -17.38 -27.50 -1.44
N SER A 585 -16.30 -26.87 -1.90
CA SER A 585 -15.19 -27.56 -2.56
C SER A 585 -14.42 -28.43 -1.56
N SER A 586 -13.65 -29.41 -2.04
CA SER A 586 -12.71 -30.17 -1.20
C SER A 586 -11.57 -29.30 -0.63
N ALA A 587 -11.35 -28.09 -1.18
CA ALA A 587 -10.46 -27.09 -0.64
C ALA A 587 -11.12 -26.14 0.39
N GLY A 588 -12.44 -26.29 0.62
CA GLY A 588 -13.21 -25.50 1.58
C GLY A 588 -13.91 -24.26 1.02
N ASP A 589 -13.82 -24.01 -0.30
CA ASP A 589 -14.48 -22.86 -0.93
C ASP A 589 -15.99 -23.05 -0.97
N VAL A 590 -16.74 -22.04 -0.52
CA VAL A 590 -18.20 -22.07 -0.47
C VAL A 590 -18.78 -21.27 -1.63
N SER A 591 -19.37 -21.97 -2.60
CA SER A 591 -20.04 -21.38 -3.76
C SER A 591 -21.56 -21.47 -3.65
N TYR A 592 -22.24 -20.42 -4.08
CA TYR A 592 -23.69 -20.25 -3.94
C TYR A 592 -24.40 -20.44 -5.29
N VAL A 593 -25.38 -21.34 -5.34
CA VAL A 593 -26.14 -21.65 -6.56
C VAL A 593 -27.62 -21.32 -6.37
N ARG A 594 -28.14 -20.46 -7.26
CA ARG A 594 -29.59 -20.28 -7.47
C ARG A 594 -30.02 -21.09 -8.68
N ASP A 595 -31.06 -21.89 -8.51
CA ASP A 595 -31.83 -22.45 -9.61
C ASP A 595 -32.52 -21.31 -10.38
N LYS A 596 -32.57 -21.38 -11.71
CA LYS A 596 -33.08 -20.29 -12.58
C LYS A 596 -34.59 -20.41 -12.84
#